data_AF-A0A9E5HNP2-F1
#
_entry.id   AF-A0A9E5HNP2-F1
#
_cell.length_a   1.000
_cell.length_b   1.000
_cell.length_c   1.000
_cell.angle_alpha   90.00
_cell.angle_beta   90.00
_cell.angle_gamma   90.00
#
_symmetry.space_group_name_H-M   'P 1'
#
loop_
_entity.id
_entity.type
_entity.pdbx_description
1 polymer ?
#
loop_
_entity_poly.entity_id
_entity_poly.type
_entity_poly.pdbx_seq_one_letter_code
_entity_poly.pdbx_strand_id
1 'polypeptide(L)'
;EAIEYSSRPIAITHANPAFWHSALRNKSDDVLRALGQSGGMLGFSLYPHHLENGSDCSITSFCEMIARTADLMGAENIGIGTDLCQDQPDSIVEWMRVGRWTKSIDYGEGSADKPGFPPMPDWFKDNRDFGNIRNALSNLGMAPSEIDGVMGDNWYRFFENNFGPLG
;
A
#
# COMPACT_ATOMS: atom_id res chain seq x y z
N GLU A 1 2.53 19.16 -4.99
CA GLU A 1 3.09 19.88 -3.82
C GLU A 1 4.20 19.12 -3.09
N ALA A 2 3.92 18.15 -2.20
CA ALA A 2 4.99 17.53 -1.40
C ALA A 2 6.11 16.89 -2.24
N ILE A 3 5.75 16.20 -3.33
CA ILE A 3 6.71 15.63 -4.30
C ILE A 3 7.59 16.71 -4.93
N GLU A 4 7.03 17.88 -5.23
CA GLU A 4 7.72 18.98 -5.94
C GLU A 4 8.64 19.78 -5.00
N TYR A 5 8.23 19.95 -3.74
CA TYR A 5 8.99 20.73 -2.76
C TYR A 5 10.09 19.93 -2.06
N SER A 6 9.99 18.60 -2.04
CA SER A 6 10.97 17.78 -1.37
C SER A 6 12.29 17.75 -2.13
N SER A 7 13.39 18.06 -1.43
CA SER A 7 14.75 17.90 -1.97
C SER A 7 15.23 16.45 -1.97
N ARG A 8 14.43 15.53 -1.42
CA ARG A 8 14.69 14.09 -1.38
C ARG A 8 13.47 13.33 -1.88
N PRO A 9 13.65 12.13 -2.46
CA PRO A 9 12.55 11.23 -2.74
C PRO A 9 11.64 11.02 -1.53
N ILE A 10 10.33 10.99 -1.75
CA ILE A 10 9.33 10.74 -0.71
C ILE A 10 8.64 9.40 -0.92
N ALA A 11 7.91 8.93 0.10
CA ALA A 11 7.18 7.68 0.02
C ALA A 11 5.70 7.84 0.37
N ILE A 12 4.85 7.11 -0.35
CA ILE A 12 3.50 6.77 0.07
C ILE A 12 3.58 5.36 0.64
N THR A 13 3.64 5.24 1.96
CA THR A 13 4.02 3.98 2.62
C THR A 13 2.95 2.90 2.56
N HIS A 14 1.67 3.27 2.39
CA HIS A 14 0.54 2.35 2.28
C HIS A 14 -0.60 3.00 1.49
N ALA A 15 -0.76 2.65 0.22
CA ALA A 15 -1.91 3.01 -0.63
C ALA A 15 -1.94 2.12 -1.87
N ASN A 16 -3.04 2.13 -2.61
CA ASN A 16 -3.15 1.46 -3.91
C ASN A 16 -3.51 2.47 -5.04
N PRO A 17 -3.40 2.08 -6.32
CA PRO A 17 -3.80 2.91 -7.44
C PRO A 17 -5.32 3.06 -7.58
N ALA A 18 -5.77 4.28 -7.91
CA ALA A 18 -7.17 4.58 -8.15
C ALA A 18 -7.71 3.93 -9.44
N PHE A 19 -6.84 3.62 -10.42
CA PHE A 19 -7.25 2.86 -11.61
C PHE A 19 -7.74 1.45 -11.28
N TRP A 20 -7.31 0.90 -10.15
CA TRP A 20 -7.66 -0.45 -9.71
C TRP A 20 -8.90 -0.42 -8.81
N HIS A 21 -8.92 0.48 -7.83
CA HIS A 21 -10.07 0.66 -6.95
C HIS A 21 -10.18 2.12 -6.50
N SER A 22 -11.33 2.74 -6.70
CA SER A 22 -11.58 4.15 -6.37
C SER A 22 -11.95 4.36 -4.88
N ALA A 23 -11.04 4.00 -3.97
CA ALA A 23 -11.13 4.34 -2.55
C ALA A 23 -10.59 5.75 -2.27
N LEU A 24 -11.02 6.42 -1.20
CA LEU A 24 -10.56 7.78 -0.83
C LEU A 24 -9.05 7.82 -0.58
N ARG A 25 -8.46 6.72 -0.08
CA ARG A 25 -7.02 6.63 0.17
C ARG A 25 -6.18 6.30 -1.06
N ASN A 26 -6.77 5.73 -2.10
CA ASN A 26 -6.05 5.33 -3.32
C ASN A 26 -5.62 6.55 -4.16
N LYS A 27 -4.55 6.40 -4.94
CA LYS A 27 -3.85 7.52 -5.58
C LYS A 27 -4.07 7.52 -7.09
N SER A 28 -4.25 8.71 -7.65
CA SER A 28 -4.38 8.87 -9.10
C SER A 28 -3.09 8.52 -9.82
N ASP A 29 -3.22 8.12 -11.08
CA ASP A 29 -2.10 7.80 -11.96
C ASP A 29 -1.12 8.96 -12.09
N ASP A 30 -1.60 10.21 -12.08
CA ASP A 30 -0.77 11.41 -12.12
C ASP A 30 0.14 11.52 -10.89
N VAL A 31 -0.42 11.27 -9.69
CA VAL A 31 0.37 11.29 -8.44
C VAL A 31 1.38 10.15 -8.43
N LEU A 32 0.98 8.95 -8.85
CA LEU A 32 1.86 7.79 -8.89
C LEU A 32 2.99 7.97 -9.90
N ARG A 33 2.69 8.51 -11.08
CA ARG A 33 3.70 8.83 -12.10
C ARG A 33 4.68 9.88 -11.59
N ALA A 34 4.20 10.96 -10.99
CA ALA A 34 5.06 11.98 -10.39
C ALA A 34 5.94 11.41 -9.27
N LEU A 35 5.38 10.52 -8.45
CA LEU A 35 6.11 9.84 -7.37
C LEU A 35 7.25 8.98 -7.94
N GLY A 36 6.97 8.14 -8.94
CA GLY A 36 7.98 7.33 -9.61
C GLY A 36 9.07 8.18 -10.27
N GLN A 37 8.68 9.23 -11.00
CA GLN A 37 9.62 10.18 -11.64
C GLN A 37 10.53 10.91 -10.65
N SER A 38 10.07 11.13 -9.41
CA SER A 38 10.87 11.73 -8.34
C SER A 38 11.81 10.75 -7.62
N GLY A 39 11.82 9.47 -8.03
CA GLY A 39 12.54 8.40 -7.33
C GLY A 39 11.86 7.95 -6.04
N GLY A 40 10.60 8.32 -5.84
CA GLY A 40 9.81 8.01 -4.64
C GLY A 40 9.39 6.54 -4.56
N MET A 41 8.74 6.18 -3.47
CA MET A 41 8.30 4.80 -3.21
C MET A 41 6.80 4.70 -2.95
N LEU A 42 6.14 3.72 -3.56
CA LEU A 42 4.78 3.29 -3.19
C LEU A 42 4.83 1.94 -2.45
N GLY A 43 4.24 1.90 -1.26
CA GLY A 43 3.92 0.65 -0.55
C GLY A 43 2.47 0.26 -0.80
N PHE A 44 2.22 -0.94 -1.34
CA PHE A 44 0.87 -1.45 -1.56
C PHE A 44 0.21 -1.84 -0.24
N SER A 45 -0.98 -1.28 -0.02
CA SER A 45 -1.77 -1.54 1.18
C SER A 45 -2.62 -2.80 0.99
N LEU A 46 -2.68 -3.60 2.05
CA LEU A 46 -3.54 -4.78 2.16
C LEU A 46 -4.76 -4.53 3.05
N TYR A 47 -4.97 -3.27 3.47
CA TYR A 47 -6.11 -2.91 4.29
C TYR A 47 -7.40 -3.04 3.47
N PRO A 48 -8.40 -3.84 3.89
CA PRO A 48 -9.52 -4.19 3.03
C PRO A 48 -10.29 -2.98 2.47
N HIS A 49 -10.37 -1.86 3.19
CA HIS A 49 -11.02 -0.66 2.65
C HIS A 49 -10.29 -0.03 1.44
N HIS A 50 -9.02 -0.35 1.22
CA HIS A 50 -8.23 0.09 0.06
C HIS A 50 -8.24 -0.92 -1.09
N LEU A 51 -8.79 -2.12 -0.87
CA LEU A 51 -8.75 -3.24 -1.82
C LEU A 51 -9.99 -3.29 -2.71
N GLU A 52 -9.78 -3.61 -3.98
CA GLU A 52 -10.88 -4.01 -4.85
C GLU A 52 -11.60 -5.23 -4.25
N ASN A 53 -12.92 -5.16 -4.10
CA ASN A 53 -13.76 -6.17 -3.43
C ASN A 53 -13.47 -6.39 -1.93
N GLY A 54 -12.71 -5.50 -1.29
CA GLY A 54 -12.50 -5.53 0.15
C GLY A 54 -11.89 -6.85 0.65
N SER A 55 -12.53 -7.45 1.64
CA SER A 55 -12.11 -8.74 2.21
C SER A 55 -12.16 -9.89 1.20
N ASP A 56 -12.97 -9.76 0.14
CA ASP A 56 -13.08 -10.74 -0.94
C ASP A 56 -12.09 -10.47 -2.09
N CYS A 57 -11.16 -9.54 -1.91
CA CYS A 57 -10.11 -9.26 -2.90
C CYS A 57 -9.37 -10.55 -3.27
N SER A 58 -9.22 -10.81 -4.57
CA SER A 58 -8.41 -11.95 -5.03
C SER A 58 -6.93 -11.60 -5.06
N ILE A 59 -6.07 -12.57 -4.74
CA ILE A 59 -4.61 -12.40 -4.84
C ILE A 59 -4.16 -12.11 -6.27
N THR A 60 -4.86 -12.71 -7.25
CA THR A 60 -4.59 -12.49 -8.67
C THR A 60 -4.84 -11.03 -9.05
N SER A 61 -6.02 -10.47 -8.73
CA SER A 61 -6.32 -9.05 -9.01
C SER A 61 -5.30 -8.12 -8.34
N PHE A 62 -4.95 -8.39 -7.07
CA PHE A 62 -3.94 -7.62 -6.35
C PHE A 62 -2.56 -7.66 -7.04
N CYS A 63 -2.10 -8.84 -7.45
CA CYS A 63 -0.78 -8.98 -8.10
C CYS A 63 -0.77 -8.45 -9.55
N GLU A 64 -1.88 -8.54 -10.28
CA GLU A 64 -2.03 -7.90 -11.61
C GLU A 64 -1.97 -6.37 -11.48
N MET A 65 -2.57 -5.80 -10.43
CA MET A 65 -2.46 -4.38 -10.12
C MET A 65 -1.01 -3.99 -9.81
N ILE A 66 -0.27 -4.80 -9.04
CA ILE A 66 1.16 -4.55 -8.78
C ILE A 66 1.96 -4.51 -10.09
N ALA A 67 1.77 -5.49 -10.96
CA ALA A 67 2.47 -5.56 -12.24
C ALA A 67 2.19 -4.33 -13.12
N ARG A 68 0.92 -3.91 -13.24
CA ARG A 68 0.55 -2.70 -13.98
C ARG A 68 1.10 -1.42 -13.35
N THR A 69 1.25 -1.40 -12.02
CA THR A 69 1.84 -0.25 -11.32
C THR A 69 3.36 -0.19 -11.54
N ALA A 70 4.02 -1.33 -11.67
CA ALA A 70 5.43 -1.40 -12.05
C ALA A 70 5.67 -0.73 -13.41
N ASP A 71 4.79 -0.96 -14.41
CA ASP A 71 4.86 -0.27 -15.71
C ASP A 71 4.66 1.25 -15.60
N LEU A 72 3.86 1.71 -14.62
CA LEU A 72 3.53 3.12 -14.43
C LEU A 72 4.64 3.89 -13.70
N MET A 73 5.20 3.28 -12.65
CA MET A 73 6.12 3.94 -11.70
C MET A 73 7.58 3.54 -11.86
N GLY A 74 7.87 2.38 -12.46
CA GLY A 74 9.14 1.67 -12.32
C GLY A 74 9.04 0.58 -11.25
N ALA A 75 9.49 -0.64 -11.59
CA ALA A 75 9.46 -1.79 -10.69
C ALA A 75 10.34 -1.59 -9.44
N GLU A 76 11.32 -0.68 -9.50
CA GLU A 76 12.21 -0.28 -8.42
C GLU A 76 11.59 0.72 -7.42
N ASN A 77 10.46 1.32 -7.78
CA ASN A 77 9.77 2.38 -7.02
C ASN A 77 8.52 1.86 -6.26
N ILE A 78 8.36 0.55 -6.18
CA ILE A 78 7.20 -0.10 -5.57
C ILE A 78 7.61 -1.14 -4.52
N GLY A 79 6.76 -1.39 -3.54
CA GLY A 79 6.99 -2.38 -2.49
C GLY A 79 5.72 -2.70 -1.72
N ILE A 80 5.82 -3.56 -0.70
CA ILE A 80 4.67 -3.89 0.16
C ILE A 80 4.62 -2.98 1.38
N GLY A 81 3.43 -2.48 1.70
CA GLY A 81 3.14 -1.62 2.85
C GLY A 81 1.80 -2.01 3.46
N THR A 82 1.76 -3.19 4.09
CA THR A 82 0.53 -3.96 4.34
C THR A 82 -0.56 -3.19 5.06
N ASP A 83 -0.20 -2.29 5.98
CA ASP A 83 -1.13 -1.64 6.92
C ASP A 83 -1.89 -2.67 7.80
N LEU A 84 -1.21 -3.79 8.10
CA LEU A 84 -1.76 -4.89 8.88
C LEU A 84 -1.96 -4.48 10.35
N CYS A 85 -3.21 -4.35 10.75
CA CYS A 85 -3.63 -4.02 12.12
C CYS A 85 -3.92 -5.29 12.94
N GLN A 86 -2.95 -6.20 13.03
CA GLN A 86 -3.14 -7.51 13.65
C GLN A 86 -3.43 -7.41 15.16
N ASP A 87 -4.38 -8.23 15.63
CA ASP A 87 -4.73 -8.40 17.04
C ASP A 87 -5.17 -7.09 17.75
N GLN A 88 -5.64 -6.09 16.99
CA GLN A 88 -6.17 -4.84 17.53
C GLN A 88 -7.70 -4.92 17.72
N PRO A 89 -8.24 -4.53 18.89
CA PRO A 89 -9.68 -4.49 19.11
C PRO A 89 -10.33 -3.28 18.41
N ASP A 90 -11.64 -3.34 18.21
CA ASP A 90 -12.41 -2.27 17.55
C ASP A 90 -12.27 -0.90 18.24
N SER A 91 -12.05 -0.88 19.55
CA SER A 91 -11.80 0.36 20.30
C SER A 91 -10.57 1.12 19.82
N ILE A 92 -9.59 0.44 19.22
CA ILE A 92 -8.40 1.07 18.65
C ILE A 92 -8.71 1.72 17.31
N VAL A 93 -9.46 1.06 16.41
CA VAL A 93 -9.86 1.69 15.13
C VAL A 93 -10.79 2.87 15.36
N GLU A 94 -11.70 2.75 16.34
CA GLU A 94 -12.55 3.85 16.77
C GLU A 94 -11.70 5.02 17.25
N TRP A 95 -10.74 4.78 18.17
CA TRP A 95 -9.81 5.81 18.65
C TRP A 95 -9.00 6.46 17.52
N MET A 96 -8.50 5.67 16.56
CA MET A 96 -7.74 6.19 15.42
C MET A 96 -8.57 7.12 14.54
N ARG A 97 -9.87 6.85 14.40
CA ARG A 97 -10.79 7.66 13.59
C ARG A 97 -11.32 8.88 14.35
N VAL A 98 -11.56 8.74 15.66
CA VAL A 98 -11.98 9.84 16.54
C VAL A 98 -10.75 10.51 17.15
N GLY A 99 -10.10 11.33 16.31
CA GLY A 99 -8.93 12.11 16.72
C GLY A 99 -9.18 12.97 17.97
N ARG A 100 -8.08 13.43 18.59
CA ARG A 100 -8.13 14.20 19.86
C ARG A 100 -9.04 15.45 19.85
N TRP A 101 -9.41 15.96 18.68
CA TRP A 101 -10.18 17.20 18.49
C TRP A 101 -11.40 17.03 17.57
N THR A 102 -11.79 15.82 17.20
CA THR A 102 -12.99 15.59 16.38
C THR A 102 -14.25 15.78 17.23
N LYS A 103 -15.15 16.67 16.79
CA LYS A 103 -16.44 16.95 17.44
C LYS A 103 -17.57 16.01 17.00
N SER A 104 -17.29 15.16 16.01
CA SER A 104 -18.20 14.17 15.43
C SER A 104 -17.44 12.88 15.20
N ILE A 105 -18.16 11.76 15.20
CA ILE A 105 -17.58 10.46 14.84
C ILE A 105 -17.22 10.51 13.36
N ASP A 106 -15.96 10.18 13.06
CA ASP A 106 -15.49 9.89 11.71
C ASP A 106 -15.41 8.36 11.57
N TYR A 107 -15.96 7.80 10.50
CA TYR A 107 -15.86 6.37 10.23
C TYR A 107 -14.73 6.04 9.23
N GLY A 108 -14.00 7.05 8.73
CA GLY A 108 -13.03 6.89 7.67
C GLY A 108 -13.66 6.26 6.43
N GLU A 109 -13.02 5.21 5.90
CA GLU A 109 -13.55 4.39 4.81
C GLU A 109 -14.56 3.30 5.30
N GLY A 110 -14.80 3.24 6.61
CA GLY A 110 -15.78 2.37 7.23
C GLY A 110 -17.19 2.99 7.25
N SER A 111 -18.11 2.33 7.94
CA SER A 111 -19.47 2.84 8.13
C SER A 111 -19.96 2.61 9.56
N ALA A 112 -21.07 3.26 9.94
CA ALA A 112 -21.72 3.01 11.23
C ALA A 112 -22.12 1.54 11.42
N ASP A 113 -22.43 0.82 10.33
CA ASP A 113 -22.79 -0.60 10.35
C ASP A 113 -21.57 -1.53 10.41
N LYS A 114 -20.37 -1.02 10.11
CA LYS A 114 -19.09 -1.75 10.11
C LYS A 114 -17.98 -0.87 10.71
N PRO A 115 -18.04 -0.58 12.02
CA PRO A 115 -17.10 0.33 12.67
C PRO A 115 -15.74 -0.32 12.92
N GLY A 116 -15.68 -1.65 13.05
CA GLY A 116 -14.46 -2.40 13.33
C GLY A 116 -13.51 -2.53 12.14
N PHE A 117 -12.39 -3.23 12.37
CA PHE A 117 -11.49 -3.60 11.30
C PHE A 117 -12.17 -4.66 10.40
N PRO A 118 -12.23 -4.44 9.07
CA PRO A 118 -12.71 -5.47 8.17
C PRO A 118 -11.78 -6.70 8.20
N PRO A 119 -12.31 -7.91 8.01
CA PRO A 119 -11.47 -9.11 7.98
C PRO A 119 -10.47 -9.03 6.81
N MET A 120 -9.24 -9.48 7.05
CA MET A 120 -8.22 -9.57 6.00
C MET A 120 -8.61 -10.60 4.93
N PRO A 121 -8.13 -10.46 3.68
CA PRO A 121 -8.36 -11.46 2.64
C PRO A 121 -7.83 -12.84 3.05
N ASP A 122 -8.49 -13.90 2.59
CA ASP A 122 -8.17 -15.27 3.00
C ASP A 122 -6.74 -15.72 2.67
N TRP A 123 -6.10 -15.09 1.69
CA TRP A 123 -4.74 -15.37 1.25
C TRP A 123 -3.68 -14.51 1.97
N PHE A 124 -4.07 -13.58 2.84
CA PHE A 124 -3.17 -12.73 3.62
C PHE A 124 -3.76 -12.38 4.99
N LYS A 125 -3.84 -13.37 5.88
CA LYS A 125 -4.43 -13.22 7.22
C LYS A 125 -3.46 -12.55 8.18
N ASP A 126 -2.17 -12.87 8.05
CA ASP A 126 -1.11 -12.33 8.90
C ASP A 126 0.25 -12.31 8.19
N ASN A 127 1.28 -11.91 8.93
CA ASN A 127 2.64 -11.75 8.42
C ASN A 127 3.30 -13.04 7.90
N ARG A 128 2.74 -14.23 8.15
CA ARG A 128 3.26 -15.50 7.61
C ARG A 128 2.87 -15.70 6.15
N ASP A 129 1.87 -14.97 5.66
CA ASP A 129 1.30 -15.15 4.33
C ASP A 129 2.00 -14.35 3.22
N PHE A 130 3.06 -13.61 3.53
CA PHE A 130 3.85 -12.90 2.51
C PHE A 130 4.34 -13.81 1.37
N GLY A 131 4.60 -15.08 1.64
CA GLY A 131 4.97 -16.06 0.62
C GLY A 131 3.92 -16.23 -0.49
N ASN A 132 2.64 -16.01 -0.18
CA ASN A 132 1.55 -16.11 -1.15
C ASN A 132 1.66 -15.03 -2.23
N ILE A 133 1.99 -13.80 -1.85
CA ILE A 133 2.19 -12.67 -2.78
C ILE A 133 3.33 -12.97 -3.74
N ARG A 134 4.48 -13.43 -3.21
CA ARG A 134 5.64 -13.80 -4.01
C ARG A 134 5.28 -14.88 -5.05
N ASN A 135 4.58 -15.92 -4.62
CA ASN A 135 4.16 -17.01 -5.49
C ASN A 135 3.20 -16.53 -6.58
N ALA A 136 2.24 -15.67 -6.25
CA ALA A 136 1.30 -15.13 -7.21
C ALA A 136 1.97 -14.21 -8.25
N LEU A 137 2.88 -13.32 -7.84
CA LEU A 137 3.66 -12.50 -8.77
C LEU A 137 4.52 -13.35 -9.72
N SER A 138 5.12 -14.42 -9.19
CA SER A 138 5.88 -15.39 -10.00
C SER A 138 4.98 -16.09 -11.03
N ASN A 139 3.77 -16.49 -10.63
CA ASN A 139 2.80 -17.13 -11.54
C ASN A 139 2.29 -16.18 -12.64
N LEU A 140 2.28 -14.87 -12.38
CA LEU A 140 1.99 -13.84 -13.39
C LEU A 140 3.17 -13.55 -14.32
N GLY A 141 4.34 -14.14 -14.07
CA GLY A 141 5.54 -13.99 -14.90
C GLY A 141 6.37 -12.75 -14.60
N MET A 142 6.17 -12.09 -13.46
CA MET A 142 7.03 -10.98 -13.03
C MET A 142 8.47 -11.46 -12.84
N ALA A 143 9.46 -10.66 -13.23
CA ALA A 143 10.85 -11.12 -13.21
C ALA A 143 11.33 -11.35 -11.76
N PRO A 144 12.15 -12.38 -11.49
CA PRO A 144 12.60 -12.68 -10.13
C PRO A 144 13.22 -11.49 -9.39
N SER A 145 14.02 -10.67 -10.10
CA SER A 145 14.63 -9.46 -9.53
C SER A 145 13.62 -8.36 -9.17
N GLU A 146 12.54 -8.24 -9.93
CA GLU A 146 11.46 -7.29 -9.63
C GLU A 146 10.65 -7.77 -8.43
N ILE A 147 10.39 -9.08 -8.36
CA ILE A 147 9.75 -9.72 -7.21
C ILE A 147 10.59 -9.49 -5.95
N ASP A 148 11.90 -9.74 -6.00
CA ASP A 148 12.82 -9.46 -4.86
C ASP A 148 12.78 -7.98 -4.46
N GLY A 149 12.73 -7.09 -5.45
CA GLY A 149 12.48 -5.66 -5.29
C GLY A 149 11.21 -5.36 -4.48
N VAL A 150 10.06 -5.79 -4.99
CA VAL A 150 8.74 -5.57 -4.36
C VAL A 150 8.68 -6.14 -2.95
N MET A 151 9.28 -7.31 -2.75
CA MET A 151 9.25 -8.03 -1.47
C MET A 151 10.17 -7.42 -0.40
N GLY A 152 11.10 -6.52 -0.77
CA GLY A 152 11.87 -5.78 0.23
C GLY A 152 13.08 -5.01 -0.28
N ASP A 153 13.73 -5.46 -1.37
CA ASP A 153 15.00 -4.86 -1.79
C ASP A 153 14.83 -3.40 -2.26
N ASN A 154 13.66 -3.04 -2.80
CA ASN A 154 13.36 -1.66 -3.16
C ASN A 154 13.29 -0.75 -1.93
N TRP A 155 12.60 -1.19 -0.88
CA TRP A 155 12.56 -0.47 0.39
C TRP A 155 13.94 -0.34 1.02
N TYR A 156 14.72 -1.42 1.02
CA TYR A 156 16.10 -1.41 1.52
C TYR A 156 16.94 -0.34 0.82
N ARG A 157 16.98 -0.36 -0.52
CA ARG A 157 17.71 0.65 -1.32
C ARG A 157 17.18 2.07 -1.09
N PHE A 158 15.86 2.23 -0.94
CA PHE A 158 15.26 3.53 -0.66
C PHE A 158 15.76 4.10 0.67
N PHE A 159 15.77 3.31 1.74
CA PHE A 159 16.27 3.75 3.04
C PHE A 159 17.77 4.04 3.00
N GLU A 160 18.56 3.14 2.41
CA GLU A 160 20.01 3.28 2.27
C GLU A 160 20.39 4.59 1.58
N ASN A 161 19.74 4.92 0.46
CA ASN A 161 20.08 6.09 -0.35
C ASN A 161 19.51 7.40 0.19
N ASN A 162 18.38 7.37 0.91
CA ASN A 162 17.62 8.58 1.23
C ASN A 162 17.61 8.98 2.70
N PHE A 163 18.27 8.24 3.60
CA PHE A 163 18.30 8.55 5.02
C PHE A 163 19.69 8.97 5.53
N GLY A 164 20.73 8.87 4.71
CA GLY A 164 22.05 9.45 4.99
C GLY A 164 22.05 10.99 4.94
N PRO A 165 23.10 11.66 5.44
CA PRO A 165 23.28 13.11 5.29
C PRO A 165 23.28 13.51 3.80
N LEU A 166 22.70 14.67 3.48
CA LEU A 166 22.94 15.29 2.17
C LEU A 166 24.38 15.81 2.18
N GLY A 167 25.20 15.31 1.24
CA GLY A 167 26.57 15.76 1.04
C GLY A 167 26.67 17.19 0.53
#